data_AF-A0A5E5PU76-F1
#
_entry.id   AF-A0A5E5PU76-F1
#
_cell.length_a   1.000
_cell.length_b   1.000
_cell.length_c   1.000
_cell.angle_alpha   90.00
_cell.angle_beta   90.00
_cell.angle_gamma   90.00
#
_symmetry.space_group_name_H-M   'P 1'
#
loop_
_entity.id
_entity.type
_entity.pdbx_description
1 polymer ?
#
loop_
_entity_poly.entity_id
_entity_poly.type
_entity_poly.pdbx_seq_one_letter_code
_entity_poly.pdbx_strand_id
1 'polypeptide(L)' 'MEKWEYKVKSKDDKDSVVHYIKDPKTGRLMDFKFKKHSN' A
#
# COMPACT_ATOMS: atom_id res chain seq x y z
N MET A 1 8.63 10.55 8.61
CA MET A 1 8.20 9.27 8.00
C MET A 1 6.71 9.28 7.95
N GLU A 2 6.13 9.14 6.76
CA GLU A 2 4.67 9.14 6.59
C GLU A 2 4.21 7.74 6.20
N LYS A 3 3.14 7.29 6.84
CA LYS A 3 2.48 6.02 6.50
C LYS A 3 1.41 6.32 5.47
N TRP A 4 1.52 5.69 4.32
CA TRP A 4 0.57 5.80 3.22
C TRP A 4 -0.17 4.48 3.08
N GLU A 5 -1.49 4.56 2.88
CA GLU A 5 -2.34 3.41 2.58
C GLU A 5 -2.87 3.57 1.16
N TYR A 6 -2.66 2.54 0.34
CA TYR A 6 -3.15 2.46 -1.02
C TYR A 6 -4.13 1.31 -1.14
N LYS A 7 -5.39 1.66 -1.38
CA LYS A 7 -6.48 0.70 -1.58
C LYS A 7 -6.83 0.68 -3.06
N VAL A 8 -6.64 -0.47 -3.69
CA VAL A 8 -7.08 -0.74 -5.05
C VAL A 8 -8.27 -1.67 -5.00
N LYS A 9 -9.36 -1.25 -5.64
CA LYS A 9 -10.55 -2.08 -5.85
C LYS A 9 -10.61 -2.44 -7.33
N SER A 10 -10.42 -3.72 -7.63
CA SER A 10 -10.50 -4.21 -9.01
C SER A 10 -11.96 -4.38 -9.44
N LYS A 11 -12.22 -4.36 -10.76
CA LYS A 11 -13.57 -4.53 -11.36
C LYS A 11 -14.28 -5.83 -10.97
N ASP A 12 -13.53 -6.80 -10.46
CA ASP A 12 -13.96 -8.15 -10.05
C ASP A 12 -14.27 -8.25 -8.54
N ASP A 13 -14.56 -7.12 -7.89
CA ASP A 13 -14.77 -6.99 -6.43
C ASP A 13 -13.60 -7.49 -5.56
N LYS A 14 -12.42 -7.68 -6.17
CA LYS A 14 -11.18 -7.98 -5.46
C LYS A 14 -10.58 -6.71 -4.86
N ASP A 15 -10.65 -6.60 -3.54
CA ASP A 15 -10.01 -5.53 -2.76
C ASP A 15 -8.57 -5.90 -2.40
N SER A 16 -7.61 -5.12 -2.90
CA SER A 16 -6.21 -5.17 -2.46
C SER A 16 -5.87 -3.92 -1.68
N VAL A 17 -5.35 -4.11 -0.47
CA VAL A 17 -4.92 -3.01 0.42
C VAL A 17 -3.42 -3.14 0.66
N VAL A 18 -2.67 -2.11 0.27
CA VAL A 18 -1.21 -2.03 0.39
C VAL A 18 -0.87 -0.87 1.32
N HIS A 19 -0.12 -1.14 2.36
CA HIS A 19 0.45 -0.10 3.21
C HIS A 19 1.91 0.07 2.82
N TYR A 20 2.36 1.31 2.64
CA TYR A 20 3.77 1.61 2.44
C TYR A 20 4.22 2.80 3.27
N ILE A 21 5.48 2.76 3.70
CA ILE A 21 6.12 3.87 4.40
C ILE A 21 7.07 4.53 3.43
N LYS A 22 6.87 5.83 3.18
CA LYS A 22 7.75 6.64 2.35
C LYS A 22 8.47 7.65 3.22
N ASP A 23 9.77 7.80 3.00
CA ASP A 23 10.53 8.90 3.55
C ASP A 23 10.22 10.16 2.71
N PRO A 24 9.58 11.20 3.28
CA PRO A 24 9.26 12.41 2.55
C PRO A 24 10.50 13.22 2.15
N LYS A 25 11.65 13.02 2.79
CA LYS A 25 12.89 13.75 2.48
C LYS A 25 13.66 13.16 1.31
N THR A 26 13.68 11.84 1.19
CA THR A 26 14.48 11.12 0.17
C THR A 26 13.63 10.46 -0.90
N GLY A 27 12.32 10.37 -0.68
CA GLY A 27 11.39 9.64 -1.55
C GLY A 27 11.53 8.12 -1.49
N ARG A 28 12.44 7.59 -0.64
CA ARG A 28 12.68 6.15 -0.52
C ARG A 28 11.51 5.46 0.17
N LEU A 29 11.07 4.35 -0.42
CA LEU A 29 10.14 3.41 0.19
C LEU A 29 10.91 2.59 1.22
N MET A 30 10.51 2.70 2.48
CA MET A 30 11.20 2.04 3.60
C MET A 30 10.58 0.71 3.99
N ASP A 31 9.26 0.58 3.86
CA ASP A 31 8.57 -0.65 4.25
C ASP A 31 7.29 -0.81 3.41
N PHE A 32 6.95 -2.04 3.05
CA PHE A 32 5.72 -2.37 2.36
C PHE A 32 5.07 -3.61 3.00
N LYS A 33 3.78 -3.51 3.30
CA LYS A 33 3.01 -4.63 3.84
C LYS A 33 1.71 -4.80 3.06
N PHE A 34 1.57 -5.95 2.44
CA PHE A 34 0.31 -6.37 1.83
C PHE A 34 -0.66 -6.82 2.93
N LYS A 35 -1.81 -6.15 3.04
CA LYS A 35 -2.79 -6.41 4.10
C LYS A 35 -3.88 -7.38 3.64
N LYS A 36 -4.16 -7.42 2.34
CA LYS A 36 -5.17 -8.30 1.77
C LYS A 36 -4.76 -8.67 0.35
N HIS A 37 -4.60 -9.96 0.10
CA HIS A 37 -4.55 -10.53 -1.23
C HIS A 37 -5.88 -11.25 -1.42
N SER A 38 -6.76 -10.74 -2.29
CA SER A 38 -7.97 -11.47 -2.65
C SER A 38 -7.55 -12.67 -3.51
N ASN A 39 -7.77 -13.88 -2.98
CA ASN A 39 -7.78 -15.11 -3.78
C ASN A 39 -8.80 -14.99 -4.92
#